data_AF-A0A453KPB7-F1
#
_entry.id   AF-A0A453KPB7-F1
#
_cell.length_a   1.000
_cell.length_b   1.000
_cell.length_c   1.000
_cell.angle_alpha   90.00
_cell.angle_beta   90.00
_cell.angle_gamma   90.00
#
_symmetry.space_group_name_H-M   'P 1'
#
loop_
_entity.id
_entity.type
_entity.pdbx_description
1 polymer ?
#
loop_
_entity_poly.entity_id
_entity_poly.type
_entity_poly.pdbx_seq_one_letter_code
_entity_poly.pdbx_strand_id
1 'polypeptide(L)'
;QAAYLAVMQNVSSSNRSGYDALRKIYKESAEGEERLQVLGILSSCRDKGIVLESLNLIFTSEVRNQDAYILLRGIQPEAREISWNWLKENWELISKTFAGSLITDFVETIVPLVHLITVLLPYSRDPYSPLLQVLFP
;
A
#
# COMPACT_ATOMS: atom_id res chain seq x y z
N GLN A 1 -10.12 -1.08 16.79
CA GLN A 1 -9.99 -0.28 15.54
C GLN A 1 -9.38 1.10 15.77
N ALA A 2 -9.99 2.00 16.56
CA ALA A 2 -9.44 3.35 16.78
C ALA A 2 -8.08 3.36 17.51
N ALA A 3 -7.83 2.40 18.41
CA ALA A 3 -6.58 2.31 19.16
C ALA A 3 -5.35 2.05 18.27
N TYR A 4 -5.41 1.04 17.39
CA TYR A 4 -4.31 0.73 16.46
C TYR A 4 -4.04 1.86 15.48
N LEU A 5 -5.10 2.52 14.99
CA LEU A 5 -4.95 3.71 14.16
C LEU A 5 -4.25 4.84 14.92
N ALA A 6 -4.67 5.13 16.16
CA ALA A 6 -4.05 6.15 17.00
C ALA A 6 -2.56 5.87 17.27
N VAL A 7 -2.18 4.59 17.42
CA VAL A 7 -0.76 4.19 17.50
C VAL A 7 -0.03 4.57 16.22
N MET A 8 -0.53 4.17 15.06
CA MET A 8 0.11 4.44 13.76
C MET A 8 0.22 5.93 13.42
N GLN A 9 -0.70 6.76 13.91
CA GLN A 9 -0.64 8.21 13.73
C GLN A 9 0.49 8.88 14.54
N ASN A 10 1.01 8.22 15.58
CA ASN A 10 2.14 8.70 16.39
C ASN A 10 3.49 8.06 16.00
N VAL A 11 3.45 7.06 15.10
CA VAL A 11 4.66 6.42 14.58
C VAL A 11 5.42 7.36 13.66
N SER A 12 6.74 7.27 13.71
CA SER A 12 7.65 7.87 12.73
C SER A 12 8.90 7.00 12.57
N SER A 13 9.74 7.32 11.59
CA SER A 13 11.05 6.68 11.38
C SER A 13 11.94 6.77 12.62
N SER A 14 11.81 7.85 13.41
CA SER A 14 12.51 8.05 14.70
C SER A 14 11.80 7.44 15.91
N ASN A 15 10.51 7.11 15.80
CA ASN A 15 9.72 6.46 16.86
C ASN A 15 8.85 5.35 16.27
N ARG A 16 9.48 4.21 15.97
CA ARG A 16 8.86 3.06 15.28
C ARG A 16 8.26 2.00 16.20
N SER A 17 8.35 2.18 17.52
CA SER A 17 7.93 1.20 18.52
C SER A 17 6.48 0.72 18.32
N GLY A 18 5.55 1.64 18.02
CA GLY A 18 4.16 1.32 17.74
C GLY A 18 3.97 0.48 16.47
N TYR A 19 4.74 0.76 15.43
CA TYR A 19 4.70 -0.01 14.19
C TYR A 19 5.25 -1.42 14.39
N ASP A 20 6.37 -1.56 15.08
CA ASP A 20 6.96 -2.87 15.36
C ASP A 20 6.06 -3.73 16.24
N ALA A 21 5.37 -3.11 17.22
CA ALA A 21 4.38 -3.79 18.04
C ALA A 21 3.18 -4.29 17.23
N LEU A 22 2.61 -3.46 16.36
CA LEU A 22 1.50 -3.86 15.50
C LEU A 22 1.93 -4.93 14.49
N ARG A 23 3.11 -4.80 13.86
CA ARG A 23 3.63 -5.83 12.95
C ARG A 23 3.87 -7.16 13.67
N LYS A 24 4.26 -7.14 14.94
CA LYS A 24 4.36 -8.34 15.77
C LYS A 24 2.98 -8.98 15.98
N ILE A 25 1.95 -8.20 16.34
CA ILE A 25 0.57 -8.70 16.47
C ILE A 25 0.09 -9.34 15.17
N TYR A 26 0.32 -8.69 14.02
CA TYR A 26 0.00 -9.26 12.71
C TYR A 26 0.64 -10.65 12.49
N LYS A 27 1.90 -10.82 12.89
CA LYS A 27 2.65 -12.07 12.70
C LYS A 27 2.17 -13.18 13.64
N GLU A 28 1.86 -12.84 14.88
CA GLU A 28 1.64 -13.80 15.97
C GLU A 28 0.15 -14.08 16.24
N SER A 29 -0.78 -13.21 15.81
CA SER A 29 -2.21 -13.41 16.07
C SER A 29 -2.73 -14.66 15.36
N ALA A 30 -3.34 -15.55 16.15
CA ALA A 30 -4.06 -16.72 15.65
C ALA A 30 -5.46 -16.35 15.12
N GLU A 31 -5.97 -15.18 15.51
CA GLU A 31 -7.28 -14.68 15.13
C GLU A 31 -7.21 -13.98 13.77
N GLY A 32 -7.83 -14.59 12.75
CA GLY A 32 -7.78 -14.09 11.37
C GLY A 32 -8.31 -12.66 11.22
N GLU A 33 -9.37 -12.31 11.95
CA GLU A 33 -9.97 -10.97 11.89
C GLU A 33 -9.02 -9.90 12.42
N GLU A 34 -8.42 -10.13 13.61
CA GLU A 34 -7.44 -9.20 14.18
C GLU A 34 -6.22 -9.07 13.27
N ARG A 35 -5.72 -10.18 12.74
CA ARG A 35 -4.60 -10.17 11.79
C ARG A 35 -4.88 -9.28 10.59
N LEU A 36 -6.01 -9.47 9.91
CA LEU A 36 -6.37 -8.67 8.73
C LEU A 36 -6.65 -7.21 9.10
N GLN A 37 -7.21 -6.95 10.29
CA GLN A 37 -7.40 -5.60 10.80
C GLN A 37 -6.08 -4.87 10.98
N VAL A 38 -5.09 -5.51 11.61
CA VAL A 38 -3.77 -4.92 11.82
C VAL A 38 -3.06 -4.69 10.49
N LEU A 39 -3.13 -5.66 9.57
CA LEU A 39 -2.55 -5.54 8.21
C LEU A 39 -3.02 -4.27 7.51
N GLY A 40 -4.32 -3.98 7.55
CA GLY A 40 -4.91 -2.79 6.93
C GLY A 40 -4.56 -1.47 7.62
N ILE A 41 -3.95 -1.51 8.81
CA ILE A 41 -3.55 -0.33 9.57
C ILE A 41 -2.04 -0.05 9.44
N LEU A 42 -1.21 -1.03 9.04
CA LEU A 42 0.24 -0.87 8.96
C LEU A 42 0.70 0.26 8.03
N SER A 43 -0.06 0.59 6.99
CA SER A 43 0.24 1.71 6.08
C SER A 43 -0.41 3.04 6.50
N SER A 44 -1.15 3.08 7.62
CA SER A 44 -1.84 4.27 8.12
C SER A 44 -0.97 5.23 8.93
N CYS A 45 0.26 5.45 8.45
CA CYS A 45 1.24 6.36 9.06
C CYS A 45 1.35 7.68 8.31
N ARG A 46 1.70 8.75 9.01
CA ARG A 46 2.05 10.05 8.39
C ARG A 46 3.49 10.07 7.85
N ASP A 47 4.35 9.23 8.42
CA ASP A 47 5.74 9.12 7.98
C ASP A 47 5.83 8.28 6.70
N LYS A 48 6.24 8.91 5.60
CA LYS A 48 6.33 8.29 4.28
C LYS A 48 7.31 7.11 4.24
N GLY A 49 8.35 7.12 5.07
CA GLY A 49 9.30 6.02 5.18
C GLY A 49 8.64 4.76 5.75
N ILE A 50 7.82 4.93 6.79
CA ILE A 50 7.03 3.83 7.37
C ILE A 50 5.97 3.34 6.37
N VAL A 51 5.28 4.24 5.66
CA VAL A 51 4.31 3.83 4.62
C VAL A 51 4.98 2.96 3.56
N LEU A 52 6.16 3.36 3.05
CA LEU A 52 6.91 2.57 2.07
C LEU A 52 7.38 1.22 2.63
N GLU A 53 7.88 1.19 3.88
CA GLU A 53 8.25 -0.06 4.56
C GLU A 53 7.05 -1.02 4.62
N SER A 54 5.87 -0.50 4.98
CA SER A 54 4.63 -1.27 5.01
C SER A 54 4.24 -1.78 3.62
N LEU A 55 4.23 -0.91 2.60
CA LEU A 55 3.86 -1.30 1.24
C LEU A 55 4.78 -2.42 0.70
N ASN A 56 6.07 -2.37 1.01
CA ASN A 56 7.02 -3.39 0.59
C ASN A 56 6.81 -4.77 1.23
N LEU A 57 6.01 -4.87 2.31
CA LEU A 57 5.69 -6.16 2.92
C LEU A 57 4.97 -7.11 1.95
N ILE A 58 4.24 -6.60 0.96
CA ILE A 58 3.52 -7.42 -0.02
C ILE A 58 4.45 -8.24 -0.92
N PHE A 59 5.72 -7.84 -1.03
CA PHE A 59 6.74 -8.55 -1.80
C PHE A 59 7.52 -9.56 -0.97
N THR A 60 7.17 -9.68 0.32
CA THR A 60 7.78 -10.64 1.25
C THR A 60 6.85 -11.81 1.49
N SER A 61 7.37 -12.89 2.09
CA SER A 61 6.54 -14.01 2.54
C SER A 61 5.67 -13.69 3.77
N GLU A 62 5.79 -12.48 4.35
CA GLU A 62 5.01 -12.09 5.53
C GLU A 62 3.53 -11.88 5.22
N VAL A 63 3.24 -11.35 4.03
CA VAL A 63 1.89 -11.04 3.56
C VAL A 63 1.51 -12.04 2.48
N ARG A 64 0.37 -12.72 2.67
CA ARG A 64 -0.16 -13.62 1.63
C ARG A 64 -0.60 -12.79 0.43
N ASN A 65 -0.33 -13.24 -0.78
CA ASN A 65 -0.66 -12.48 -1.99
C ASN A 65 -2.14 -12.06 -2.05
N GLN A 66 -3.05 -12.94 -1.61
CA GLN A 66 -4.49 -12.65 -1.55
C GLN A 66 -4.88 -11.56 -0.55
N ASP A 67 -4.04 -11.29 0.45
CA ASP A 67 -4.29 -10.29 1.50
C ASP A 67 -3.55 -8.97 1.20
N ALA A 68 -2.73 -8.92 0.14
CA ALA A 68 -1.86 -7.77 -0.17
C ALA A 68 -2.66 -6.47 -0.34
N TYR A 69 -3.83 -6.53 -0.98
CA TYR A 69 -4.69 -5.37 -1.20
C TYR A 69 -5.20 -4.75 0.11
N ILE A 70 -5.31 -5.53 1.20
CA ILE A 70 -5.78 -5.05 2.50
C ILE A 70 -4.80 -4.02 3.06
N LEU A 71 -3.49 -4.23 2.84
CA LEU A 71 -2.46 -3.30 3.27
C LEU A 71 -2.62 -1.93 2.60
N LEU A 72 -3.09 -1.89 1.34
CA LEU A 72 -3.28 -0.64 0.59
C LEU A 72 -4.40 0.23 1.19
N ARG A 73 -5.39 -0.37 1.87
CA ARG A 73 -6.53 0.35 2.46
C ARG A 73 -6.13 1.33 3.55
N GLY A 74 -4.96 1.15 4.15
CA GLY A 74 -4.47 2.02 5.21
C GLY A 74 -3.83 3.32 4.71
N ILE A 75 -3.55 3.45 3.40
CA ILE A 75 -2.87 4.62 2.83
C ILE A 75 -3.67 5.89 3.14
N GLN A 76 -3.02 6.86 3.77
CA GLN A 76 -3.62 8.15 4.08
C GLN A 76 -3.46 9.13 2.92
N PRO A 77 -4.32 10.16 2.78
CA PRO A 77 -4.24 11.16 1.72
C PRO A 77 -2.86 11.84 1.59
N GLU A 78 -2.15 12.02 2.70
CA GLU A 78 -0.82 12.63 2.76
C GLU A 78 0.27 11.76 2.11
N ALA A 79 0.02 10.45 2.01
CA ALA A 79 0.93 9.48 1.41
C ALA A 79 0.60 9.18 -0.07
N ARG A 80 -0.45 9.77 -0.65
CA ARG A 80 -0.89 9.50 -2.03
C ARG A 80 0.23 9.56 -3.07
N GLU A 81 1.09 10.57 -2.98
CA GLU A 81 2.14 10.80 -3.97
C GLU A 81 3.25 9.75 -3.87
N ILE A 82 3.62 9.37 -2.64
CA ILE A 82 4.66 8.35 -2.43
C ILE A 82 4.14 6.96 -2.79
N SER A 83 2.87 6.66 -2.48
CA SER A 83 2.20 5.42 -2.89
C SER A 83 2.05 5.31 -4.41
N TRP A 84 1.74 6.41 -5.11
CA TRP A 84 1.69 6.44 -6.57
C TRP A 84 3.07 6.20 -7.21
N ASN A 85 4.12 6.82 -6.67
CA ASN A 85 5.48 6.57 -7.16
C ASN A 85 5.89 5.11 -6.92
N TRP A 86 5.62 4.59 -5.73
CA TRP A 86 5.86 3.18 -5.41
C TRP A 86 5.11 2.23 -6.35
N LEU A 87 3.84 2.51 -6.70
CA LEU A 87 3.08 1.68 -7.64
C LEU A 87 3.74 1.64 -9.02
N LYS A 88 4.14 2.80 -9.55
CA LYS A 88 4.83 2.89 -10.86
C LYS A 88 6.16 2.15 -10.85
N GLU A 89 6.98 2.40 -9.83
CA GLU A 89 8.33 1.82 -9.72
C GLU A 89 8.28 0.29 -9.60
N ASN A 90 7.25 -0.24 -8.95
CA ASN A 90 7.10 -1.68 -8.71
C ASN A 90 6.11 -2.36 -9.66
N TRP A 91 5.59 -1.66 -10.67
CA TRP A 91 4.52 -2.18 -11.54
C TRP A 91 4.90 -3.50 -12.22
N GLU A 92 6.12 -3.63 -12.72
CA GLU A 92 6.59 -4.89 -13.32
C GLU A 92 6.57 -6.05 -12.33
N LEU A 93 6.97 -5.80 -11.08
CA LEU A 93 6.96 -6.83 -10.05
C LEU A 93 5.52 -7.17 -9.67
N ILE A 94 4.66 -6.17 -9.46
CA ILE A 94 3.25 -6.35 -9.14
C ILE A 94 2.53 -7.15 -10.23
N SER A 95 2.72 -6.79 -11.49
CA SER A 95 2.08 -7.49 -12.63
C SER A 95 2.57 -8.92 -12.86
N LYS A 96 3.79 -9.25 -12.40
CA LYS A 96 4.31 -10.64 -12.41
C LYS A 96 3.83 -11.45 -11.20
N THR A 97 3.63 -10.80 -10.05
CA THR A 97 3.27 -11.47 -8.79
C THR A 97 1.75 -11.63 -8.60
N PHE A 98 0.96 -10.68 -9.07
CA PHE A 98 -0.49 -10.60 -8.88
C PHE A 98 -1.22 -10.69 -10.22
N ALA A 99 -2.38 -11.34 -10.22
CA ALA A 99 -3.21 -11.52 -11.40
C ALA A 99 -4.70 -11.40 -11.06
N GLY A 100 -5.54 -11.25 -12.08
CA GLY A 100 -7.00 -11.19 -11.93
C GLY A 100 -7.46 -9.94 -11.19
N SER A 101 -8.38 -10.08 -10.24
CA SER A 101 -8.90 -8.93 -9.48
C SER A 101 -7.83 -8.26 -8.61
N LEU A 102 -6.84 -9.02 -8.14
CA LEU A 102 -5.82 -8.50 -7.22
C LEU A 102 -4.96 -7.41 -7.86
N ILE A 103 -4.62 -7.52 -9.15
CA ILE A 103 -3.86 -6.46 -9.83
C ILE A 103 -4.71 -5.20 -10.00
N THR A 104 -6.02 -5.36 -10.24
CA THR A 104 -6.97 -4.25 -10.33
C THR A 104 -7.12 -3.52 -9.00
N ASP A 105 -7.09 -4.23 -7.86
CA ASP A 105 -7.19 -3.63 -6.53
C ASP A 105 -6.07 -2.60 -6.26
N PHE A 106 -4.85 -2.82 -6.77
CA PHE A 106 -3.75 -1.85 -6.64
C PHE A 106 -4.08 -0.53 -7.35
N VAL A 107 -4.61 -0.64 -8.56
CA VAL A 107 -4.98 0.50 -9.38
C VAL A 107 -6.16 1.24 -8.77
N GLU A 108 -7.23 0.53 -8.44
CA GLU A 108 -8.46 1.11 -7.87
C GLU A 108 -8.24 1.74 -6.50
N THR A 109 -7.26 1.26 -5.73
CA THR A 109 -6.96 1.85 -4.42
C THR A 109 -6.06 3.07 -4.53
N ILE A 110 -5.02 3.04 -5.36
CA ILE A 110 -3.98 4.09 -5.35
C ILE A 110 -4.30 5.23 -6.33
N VAL A 111 -4.84 4.94 -7.51
CA VAL A 111 -5.05 5.96 -8.55
C VAL A 111 -6.07 7.02 -8.16
N PRO A 112 -7.21 6.71 -7.52
CA PRO A 112 -8.15 7.73 -7.06
C PRO A 112 -7.57 8.67 -6.00
N LEU A 113 -6.48 8.29 -5.33
CA LEU A 113 -5.84 9.13 -4.32
C LEU A 113 -5.06 10.28 -4.95
N VAL A 114 -4.64 10.19 -6.22
CA VAL A 114 -3.85 11.22 -6.91
C VAL A 114 -4.71 12.05 -7.87
N HIS A 115 -4.29 13.31 -8.11
CA HIS A 115 -4.98 14.18 -9.05
C HIS A 115 -4.90 13.62 -10.48
N LEU A 116 -6.01 13.72 -11.22
CA LEU A 116 -6.12 13.23 -12.60
C LEU A 116 -5.02 13.78 -13.52
N ILE A 117 -4.61 15.04 -13.33
CA ILE A 117 -3.53 15.66 -14.11
C ILE A 117 -2.19 14.95 -13.92
N THR A 118 -1.92 14.41 -12.74
CA THR A 118 -0.69 13.66 -12.42
C THR A 118 -0.64 12.31 -13.13
N VAL A 119 -1.80 11.77 -13.49
CA VAL A 119 -1.94 10.51 -14.23
C VAL A 119 -1.86 10.75 -15.75
N LEU A 120 -2.43 11.86 -16.23
CA LEU A 120 -2.50 12.19 -17.67
C LEU A 120 -1.22 12.84 -18.23
N LEU A 121 -0.47 13.61 -17.45
CA LEU A 121 0.76 14.24 -17.94
C LEU A 121 1.83 13.22 -18.42
N PRO A 122 2.10 12.12 -17.69
CA PRO A 122 2.99 11.06 -18.17
C PRO A 122 2.50 10.35 -19.44
N TYR A 123 1.18 10.18 -19.61
CA TYR A 123 0.60 9.53 -20.80
C TYR A 123 0.99 10.21 -22.11
N SER A 124 1.09 11.54 -22.11
CA SER A 124 1.54 12.29 -23.29
C SER A 124 3.01 12.03 -23.68
N ARG A 125 3.82 11.50 -22.76
CA ARG A 125 5.27 11.30 -22.93
C ARG A 125 5.67 9.84 -23.15
N ASP A 126 4.91 8.89 -22.60
CA ASP A 126 5.13 7.46 -22.78
C ASP A 126 3.79 6.70 -22.88
N PRO A 127 3.18 6.64 -24.07
CA PRO A 127 1.88 5.98 -24.27
C PRO A 127 1.96 4.44 -24.19
N TYR A 128 3.17 3.86 -24.12
CA TYR A 128 3.36 2.40 -24.10
C TYR A 128 3.59 1.82 -22.71
N SER A 129 3.57 2.65 -21.66
CA SER A 129 3.69 2.16 -20.29
C SER A 129 2.59 1.12 -19.98
N PRO A 130 2.96 -0.11 -19.56
CA PRO A 130 1.98 -1.16 -19.26
C PRO A 130 0.99 -0.77 -18.16
N LEU A 131 1.41 0.05 -17.19
CA LEU A 131 0.52 0.58 -16.17
C LEU A 131 -0.51 1.53 -16.78
N LEU A 132 -0.08 2.41 -17.69
CA LEU A 132 -0.99 3.37 -18.32
C LEU A 132 -2.00 2.69 -19.24
N GLN A 133 -1.65 1.58 -19.89
CA GLN A 133 -2.60 0.76 -20.65
C GLN A 133 -3.69 0.14 -19.78
N VAL A 134 -3.42 -0.13 -18.50
CA VAL A 134 -4.45 -0.58 -17.54
C VAL A 134 -5.36 0.58 -17.11
N LEU A 135 -4.82 1.80 -17.02
CA LEU A 135 -5.57 2.98 -16.58
C LEU A 135 -6.47 3.57 -17.66
N PHE A 136 -6.09 3.43 -18.93
CA PHE A 136 -6.79 4.00 -20.08
C PHE A 136 -6.97 2.93 -21.17
N PRO A 137 -7.96 2.03 -21.00
CA PRO A 137 -8.28 0.99 -21.99
C PRO A 137 -8.90 1.54 -23.28
#